data_AF-A0A7C5EJL3-F1
#
_entry.id   AF-A0A7C5EJL3-F1
#
_cell.length_a   1.000
_cell.length_b   1.000
_cell.length_c   1.000
_cell.angle_alpha   90.00
_cell.angle_beta   90.00
_cell.angle_gamma   90.00
#
_symmetry.space_group_name_H-M   'P 1'
#
loop_
_entity.id
_entity.type
_entity.pdbx_description
1 polymer ?
#
loop_
_entity_poly.entity_id
_entity_poly.type
_entity_poly.pdbx_seq_one_letter_code
_entity_poly.pdbx_strand_id
1 'polypeptide(L)' 'MDMRHLDMNAIVQRYEMTFARENHDRPLMHLTFPSGRKAARPPSPPTVRERWFNFEWRIECFEAWLEEVEFLGEGFPGFF' A
#
# COMPACT_ATOMS: atom_id res chain seq x y z
N MET A 1 -14.03 13.87 11.90
CA MET A 1 -12.62 13.99 12.31
C MET A 1 -12.00 15.07 11.45
N ASP A 2 -11.41 16.11 12.05
CA ASP A 2 -10.71 17.16 11.31
C ASP A 2 -9.31 16.66 10.94
N MET A 3 -8.89 16.81 9.68
CA MET A 3 -7.56 16.39 9.23
C MET A 3 -6.43 17.08 10.00
N ARG A 4 -6.67 18.26 10.59
CA ARG A 4 -5.70 18.98 11.43
C ARG A 4 -5.37 18.27 12.74
N HIS A 5 -6.18 17.29 13.15
CA HIS A 5 -5.96 16.51 14.37
C HIS A 5 -5.22 15.19 14.08
N LEU A 6 -4.82 14.93 12.83
CA LEU A 6 -3.99 13.77 12.49
C LEU A 6 -2.56 13.99 13.00
N ASP A 7 -2.11 13.07 13.84
CA ASP A 7 -0.70 13.00 14.23
C ASP A 7 0.09 12.24 13.16
N MET A 8 0.64 13.00 12.21
CA MET A 8 1.44 12.46 11.12
C MET A 8 2.71 11.74 11.61
N ASN A 9 3.29 12.17 12.74
CA ASN A 9 4.48 11.54 13.29
C ASN A 9 4.15 10.15 13.83
N ALA A 10 3.04 10.03 14.56
CA ALA A 10 2.58 8.74 15.06
C ALA A 10 2.20 7.78 13.92
N ILE A 11 1.66 8.30 12.80
CA ILE A 11 1.40 7.50 11.60
C ILE A 11 2.72 6.97 11.03
N VAL A 12 3.68 7.86 10.74
CA VAL A 12 4.99 7.47 10.20
C VAL A 12 5.68 6.43 11.07
N GLN A 13 5.70 6.64 12.40
CA GLN A 13 6.31 5.69 13.33
C GLN A 13 5.68 4.30 13.25
N ARG A 14 4.34 4.18 13.10
CA ARG A 14 3.68 2.88 12.91
C ARG A 14 4.11 2.19 11.61
N TYR A 15 4.31 2.94 10.52
CA TYR A 15 4.83 2.37 9.27
C TYR A 15 6.26 1.83 9.48
N GLU A 16 7.12 2.60 10.12
CA GLU A 16 8.50 2.20 10.41
C GLU A 16 8.53 0.91 11.27
N MET A 17 7.73 0.86 12.34
CA MET A 17 7.60 -0.34 13.18
C MET A 17 7.09 -1.54 12.38
N THR A 18 6.08 -1.36 11.52
CA THR A 18 5.56 -2.42 10.65
C THR A 18 6.65 -2.98 9.73
N PHE A 19 7.42 -2.12 9.08
CA PHE A 19 8.51 -2.54 8.19
C PHE A 19 9.69 -3.18 8.94
N ALA A 20 9.96 -2.75 10.18
CA ALA A 20 10.94 -3.37 11.06
C ALA A 20 10.46 -4.72 11.64
N ARG A 21 9.19 -5.09 11.43
CA ARG A 21 8.51 -6.25 12.04
C ARG A 21 8.44 -6.15 13.57
N GLU A 22 8.28 -4.93 14.07
CA GLU A 22 8.09 -4.63 15.49
C GLU A 22 6.59 -4.60 15.85
N ASN A 23 6.26 -4.92 17.10
CA ASN A 23 4.88 -4.90 17.57
C ASN A 23 4.35 -3.46 17.72
N HIS A 24 3.14 -3.21 17.21
CA HIS A 24 2.39 -1.97 17.43
C HIS A 24 0.92 -2.26 17.75
N ASP A 25 0.14 -1.22 18.02
CA ASP A 25 -1.18 -1.26 18.66
C ASP A 25 -2.32 -1.81 17.79
N ARG A 26 -2.21 -1.74 16.46
CA ARG A 26 -3.25 -2.20 15.50
C ARG A 26 -2.68 -2.52 14.12
N PRO A 27 -3.34 -3.31 13.27
CA PRO A 27 -2.90 -3.52 11.88
C PRO A 27 -2.76 -2.21 11.10
N LEU A 28 -1.73 -2.14 10.25
CA LEU A 28 -1.52 -1.00 9.37
C LEU A 28 -2.42 -1.11 8.13
N MET A 29 -3.26 -0.10 7.90
CA MET A 29 -4.08 0.01 6.69
C MET A 29 -3.79 1.34 6.01
N HIS A 30 -3.43 1.32 4.73
CA HIS A 30 -3.31 2.54 3.93
C HIS A 30 -4.49 2.69 2.99
N LEU A 31 -4.93 3.92 2.82
CA LEU A 31 -5.89 4.31 1.80
C LEU A 31 -5.12 5.05 0.72
N THR A 32 -5.42 4.73 -0.53
CA THR A 32 -4.85 5.39 -1.69
C THR A 32 -5.96 5.90 -2.60
N PHE A 33 -5.64 6.90 -3.41
CA PHE A 33 -6.53 7.41 -4.45
C PHE A 33 -5.79 7.45 -5.80
N PRO A 34 -6.50 7.39 -6.94
CA PRO A 34 -5.86 7.43 -8.25
C PRO A 34 -5.14 8.76 -8.48
N SER A 35 -3.87 8.72 -8.89
CA SER A 35 -3.07 9.90 -9.21
C SER A 35 -3.39 10.49 -10.59
N GLY A 36 -4.16 9.75 -11.40
CA GLY A 36 -4.43 10.07 -12.81
C GLY A 36 -3.29 9.69 -13.76
N ARG A 37 -2.13 9.25 -13.24
CA ARG A 37 -1.04 8.67 -14.04
C ARG A 37 -1.40 7.24 -14.46
N LYS A 38 -0.74 6.78 -15.53
CA LYS A 38 -0.80 5.38 -15.97
C LYS A 38 0.62 4.87 -16.14
N ALA A 39 0.93 3.77 -15.48
CA ALA A 39 2.22 3.11 -15.56
C ALA A 39 2.13 1.93 -16.53
N ALA A 40 3.22 1.68 -17.26
CA ALA A 40 3.31 0.49 -18.07
C ALA A 40 3.48 -0.73 -17.17
N ARG A 41 2.64 -1.76 -17.37
CA ARG A 41 2.78 -3.04 -16.66
C ARG A 41 3.55 -4.03 -17.53
N PRO A 42 4.36 -4.92 -16.93
CA PRO A 42 4.98 -6.02 -17.67
C PRO A 42 3.90 -6.93 -18.28
N PRO A 43 4.19 -7.60 -19.40
CA PRO A 43 3.25 -8.52 -20.03
C PRO A 43 2.83 -9.60 -19.04
N SER A 44 1.55 -9.95 -19.05
CA SER A 44 1.03 -10.96 -18.15
C SER A 44 1.64 -12.33 -18.44
N PRO A 45 2.08 -13.09 -17.41
CA PRO A 45 2.37 -14.51 -17.54
C PRO A 45 1.17 -15.27 -18.12
N PRO A 46 1.43 -16.33 -18.90
CA PRO A 46 0.39 -17.01 -19.68
C PRO A 46 -0.58 -17.81 -18.82
N THR A 47 -0.15 -18.29 -17.65
CA THR A 47 -1.03 -19.06 -16.76
C THR A 47 -1.27 -18.37 -15.42
N VAL A 48 -2.39 -18.72 -14.78
CA VAL A 48 -2.70 -18.28 -13.41
C VAL A 48 -1.58 -18.71 -12.46
N ARG A 49 -1.11 -19.95 -12.55
CA ARG A 49 -0.02 -20.46 -11.71
C ARG A 49 1.21 -19.58 -11.80
N GLU A 50 1.66 -19.23 -13.00
CA GLU A 50 2.82 -18.37 -13.17
C GLU A 50 2.58 -16.95 -12.64
N ARG A 51 1.37 -16.41 -12.76
CA ARG A 51 1.04 -15.11 -12.12
C ARG A 51 1.20 -15.15 -10.60
N TRP A 52 0.89 -16.28 -9.95
CA TRP A 52 1.00 -16.43 -8.50
C TRP A 52 2.44 -16.66 -8.03
N PHE A 53 3.23 -17.42 -8.80
CA PHE A 53 4.58 -17.84 -8.40
C PHE A 53 5.72 -17.05 -9.04
N ASN A 54 5.44 -16.20 -10.03
CA ASN A 54 6.42 -15.25 -10.56
C ASN A 54 6.45 -14.00 -9.67
N PHE A 55 7.28 -14.04 -8.63
CA PHE A 55 7.42 -12.96 -7.65
C PHE A 55 7.98 -11.67 -8.27
N GLU A 56 8.90 -11.76 -9.22
CA GLU A 56 9.46 -10.61 -9.92
C GLU A 56 8.37 -9.84 -10.67
N TRP A 57 7.58 -10.54 -11.49
CA TRP A 57 6.46 -9.94 -12.20
C TRP A 57 5.41 -9.31 -11.25
N ARG A 58 5.17 -9.93 -10.08
CA ARG A 58 4.27 -9.39 -9.06
C ARG A 58 4.81 -8.12 -8.42
N ILE A 59 6.11 -8.05 -8.16
CA ILE A 59 6.77 -6.85 -7.63
C ILE A 59 6.70 -5.72 -8.67
N GLU A 60 7.07 -5.98 -9.92
CA GLU A 60 6.99 -4.99 -11.00
C GLU A 60 5.56 -4.46 -11.19
N CYS A 61 4.56 -5.34 -11.14
CA CYS A 61 3.15 -4.92 -11.19
C CYS A 61 2.74 -4.06 -10.00
N PHE A 62 3.29 -4.34 -8.82
CA PHE A 62 3.02 -3.57 -7.60
C PHE A 62 3.69 -2.20 -7.65
N GLU A 63 4.94 -2.11 -8.12
CA GLU A 63 5.65 -0.85 -8.36
C GLU A 63 4.90 0.02 -9.38
N ALA A 64 4.47 -0.57 -10.50
CA ALA A 64 3.64 0.13 -11.47
C ALA A 64 2.31 0.62 -10.87
N TRP A 65 1.70 -0.15 -9.96
CA TRP A 65 0.50 0.31 -9.24
C TRP A 65 0.80 1.49 -8.30
N LEU A 66 1.94 1.48 -7.60
CA LEU A 66 2.37 2.58 -6.74
C LEU A 66 2.57 3.89 -7.52
N GLU A 67 2.96 3.84 -8.79
CA GLU A 67 3.07 5.02 -9.66
C GLU A 67 1.70 5.61 -10.05
N GLU A 68 0.64 4.80 -10.06
CA GLU A 68 -0.72 5.18 -10.44
C GLU A 68 -1.55 5.70 -9.26
N VAL A 69 -1.04 5.61 -8.03
CA VAL A 69 -1.79 5.99 -6.83
C VAL A 69 -1.03 6.99 -5.97
N GLU A 70 -1.77 7.79 -5.21
CA GLU A 70 -1.25 8.68 -4.17
C GLU A 70 -1.79 8.27 -2.80
N PHE A 71 -1.04 8.61 -1.75
CA PHE A 71 -1.41 8.29 -0.38
C PHE A 71 -2.53 9.22 0.10
N LEU A 72 -3.67 8.64 0.48
CA LEU A 72 -4.80 9.38 1.04
C LEU A 72 -4.67 9.53 2.56
N GLY A 73 -4.21 8.47 3.24
CA GLY A 73 -4.17 8.42 4.70
C GLY A 73 -4.09 7.00 5.25
N GLU A 74 -3.97 6.90 6.57
CA GLU A 74 -4.06 5.63 7.30
C GLU A 74 -5.53 5.36 7.66
N GLY A 75 -6.02 4.15 7.38
CA GLY A 75 -7.33 3.69 7.80
C GLY A 75 -7.31 3.20 9.25
N PHE A 76 -8.30 3.61 10.04
CA PHE A 76 -8.54 3.02 11.37
C PHE A 76 -9.63 1.94 11.23
N PRO A 77 -9.37 0.68 11.64
CA PRO A 77 -10.39 -0.36 11.59
C PRO A 77 -11.49 -0.02 12.60
N GLY A 78 -12.67 0.34 12.09
CA GLY A 78 -13.89 0.50 12.88
C GLY A 78 -14.70 -0.79 12.88
N PHE A 79 -15.63 -0.91 13.83
CA PHE A 79 -16.58 -2.03 13.92
C PHE A 79 -17.86 -1.83 13.09
N PHE A 80 -17.84 -0.92 12.11
CA PHE A 80 -19.02 -0.50 11.35
C PHE A 80 -18.87 -0.81 9.86
#